data_AF-A0A537YLR7-F1
#
_entry.id   AF-A0A537YLR7-F1
#
_cell.length_a   1.000
_cell.length_b   1.000
_cell.length_c   1.000
_cell.angle_alpha   90.00
_cell.angle_beta   90.00
_cell.angle_gamma   90.00
#
_symmetry.space_group_name_H-M   'P 1'
#
loop_
_entity.id
_entity.type
_entity.pdbx_description
1 polymer ?
#
loop_
_entity_poly.entity_id
_entity_poly.type
_entity_poly.pdbx_seq_one_letter_code
_entity_poly.pdbx_strand_id
1 'polypeptide(L)'
;MADGSVGEAQDKAQEVAGQAQEKAREAAGRAQEGVRQQIDQRSTEAGERVASTAQDLRSVGEELRKQGKDAPAKLADRAAEQTERVGSYLKDNGPDKMLEDVEDFGRQRPWAVLAGGVAVGVVAARFLKASSRNRYQQRSGSQNGAQLPRRSAVEPVATPPPPTTQPVTPAPATPVMTP
;
A
#
# COMPACT_ATOMS: atom_id res chain seq x y z
N MET A 1 -5.34 50.18 -4.13
CA MET A 1 -4.49 49.38 -3.22
C MET A 1 -4.71 47.90 -3.55
N ALA A 2 -4.04 47.36 -4.57
CA ALA A 2 -4.11 45.94 -4.93
C ALA A 2 -2.77 45.38 -5.47
N ASP A 3 -1.76 46.25 -5.62
CA ASP A 3 -0.49 45.93 -6.29
C ASP A 3 0.53 45.31 -5.33
N GLY A 4 0.58 45.77 -4.06
CA GLY A 4 1.53 45.27 -3.06
C GLY A 4 1.32 43.80 -2.66
N SER A 5 0.07 43.36 -2.50
CA SER A 5 -0.25 41.98 -2.08
C SER A 5 0.08 40.92 -3.14
N VAL A 6 0.11 41.30 -4.42
CA VAL A 6 0.46 40.39 -5.52
C VAL A 6 1.98 40.22 -5.62
N GLY A 7 2.75 41.28 -5.36
CA GLY A 7 4.21 41.20 -5.26
C GLY A 7 4.66 40.31 -4.11
N GLU A 8 4.15 40.55 -2.89
CA GLU A 8 4.51 39.75 -1.71
C GLU A 8 4.14 38.26 -1.86
N ALA A 9 3.03 37.96 -2.54
CA ALA A 9 2.63 36.58 -2.82
C ALA A 9 3.56 35.91 -3.84
N GLN A 10 4.04 36.65 -4.85
CA GLN A 10 5.01 36.14 -5.83
C GLN A 10 6.39 35.91 -5.22
N ASP A 11 6.86 36.83 -4.36
CA ASP A 11 8.15 36.71 -3.68
C ASP A 11 8.17 35.47 -2.77
N LYS A 12 7.12 35.28 -1.97
CA LYS A 12 6.97 34.07 -1.15
C LYS A 12 6.87 32.80 -1.98
N ALA A 13 6.15 32.84 -3.10
CA ALA A 13 6.04 31.69 -3.99
C ALA A 13 7.39 31.31 -4.60
N GLN A 14 8.21 32.30 -5.00
CA GLN A 14 9.56 32.07 -5.52
C GLN A 14 10.49 31.49 -4.44
N GLU A 15 10.43 32.01 -3.21
CA GLU A 15 11.23 31.49 -2.10
C GLU A 15 10.87 30.03 -1.79
N VAL A 16 9.57 29.72 -1.68
CA VAL A 16 9.09 28.34 -1.47
C VAL A 16 9.48 27.43 -2.63
N ALA A 17 9.37 27.90 -3.88
CA ALA A 17 9.77 27.15 -5.05
C ALA A 17 11.27 26.85 -5.05
N GLY A 18 12.11 27.83 -4.67
CA GLY A 18 13.56 27.67 -4.56
C GLY A 18 13.94 26.63 -3.50
N GLN A 19 13.37 26.74 -2.30
CA GLN A 19 13.60 25.77 -1.22
C GLN A 19 13.12 24.36 -1.58
N ALA A 20 11.96 24.25 -2.23
CA ALA A 20 11.42 22.98 -2.70
C ALA A 20 12.32 22.36 -3.78
N GLN A 21 12.84 23.16 -4.70
CA GLN A 21 13.74 22.71 -5.76
C GLN A 21 15.06 22.17 -5.17
N GLU A 22 15.64 22.86 -4.19
CA GLU A 22 16.88 22.45 -3.55
C GLU A 22 16.71 21.11 -2.82
N LYS A 23 15.66 20.97 -1.99
CA LYS A 23 15.33 19.70 -1.33
C LYS A 23 15.02 18.58 -2.31
N ALA A 24 14.36 18.89 -3.42
CA ALA A 24 14.07 17.92 -4.47
C ALA A 24 15.35 17.42 -5.15
N ARG A 25 16.32 18.31 -5.44
CA ARG A 25 17.63 17.94 -6.00
C ARG A 25 18.43 17.06 -5.04
N GLU A 26 18.47 17.42 -3.77
CA GLU A 26 19.15 16.64 -2.73
C GLU A 26 18.52 15.24 -2.56
N ALA A 27 17.19 15.17 -2.50
CA ALA A 27 16.47 13.90 -2.43
C ALA A 27 16.68 13.05 -3.70
N ALA A 28 16.66 13.67 -4.88
CA ALA A 28 16.90 12.99 -6.15
C ALA A 28 18.32 12.41 -6.23
N GLY A 29 19.35 13.16 -5.78
CA GLY A 29 20.72 12.67 -5.71
C GLY A 29 20.86 11.43 -4.83
N ARG A 30 20.32 11.49 -3.60
CA ARG A 30 20.31 10.34 -2.68
C ARG A 30 19.55 9.13 -3.23
N ALA A 31 18.41 9.38 -3.87
CA ALA A 31 17.62 8.33 -4.50
C ALA A 31 18.40 7.67 -5.66
N GLN A 32 19.06 8.47 -6.50
CA GLN A 32 19.85 7.98 -7.63
C GLN A 32 21.03 7.12 -7.19
N GLU A 33 21.76 7.54 -6.16
CA GLU A 33 22.85 6.74 -5.56
C GLU A 33 22.32 5.42 -5.00
N GLY A 34 21.23 5.47 -4.20
CA GLY A 34 20.64 4.28 -3.60
C GLY A 34 20.00 3.32 -4.60
N VAL A 35 19.44 3.83 -5.71
CA VAL A 35 18.89 3.03 -6.81
C VAL A 35 20.01 2.36 -7.58
N ARG A 36 21.07 3.09 -7.97
CA ARG A 36 22.24 2.51 -8.66
C ARG A 36 22.86 1.38 -7.85
N GLN A 37 23.09 1.62 -6.56
CA GLN A 37 23.71 0.64 -5.66
C GLN A 37 22.85 -0.61 -5.47
N GLN A 38 21.51 -0.49 -5.49
CA GLN A 38 20.59 -1.63 -5.36
C GLN A 38 20.36 -2.37 -6.68
N ILE A 39 20.35 -1.68 -7.82
CA ILE A 39 20.24 -2.30 -9.14
C ILE A 39 21.42 -3.26 -9.34
N ASP A 40 22.64 -2.83 -9.03
CA ASP A 40 23.83 -3.67 -9.16
C ASP A 40 23.80 -4.93 -8.26
N GLN A 41 23.10 -4.86 -7.12
CA GLN A 41 23.04 -5.97 -6.14
C GLN A 41 21.82 -6.89 -6.30
N ARG A 42 20.71 -6.44 -6.89
CA ARG A 42 19.41 -7.15 -6.85
C ARG A 42 18.80 -7.49 -8.20
N SER A 43 19.50 -7.22 -9.30
CA SER A 43 19.01 -7.47 -10.67
C SER A 43 18.60 -8.92 -10.91
N THR A 44 19.31 -9.89 -10.33
CA THR A 44 19.06 -11.33 -10.52
C THR A 44 17.83 -11.83 -9.72
N GLU A 45 17.58 -11.33 -8.51
CA GLU A 45 16.43 -11.71 -7.67
C GLU A 45 15.10 -11.09 -8.14
N ALA A 46 15.15 -9.96 -8.84
CA ALA A 46 13.95 -9.26 -9.30
C ALA A 46 13.21 -10.06 -10.40
N GLY A 47 13.96 -10.79 -11.25
CA GLY A 47 13.38 -11.58 -12.36
C GLY A 47 12.41 -12.67 -11.90
N GLU A 48 12.68 -13.33 -10.78
CA GLU A 48 11.83 -14.42 -10.26
C GLU A 48 10.50 -13.91 -9.66
N ARG A 49 10.46 -12.67 -9.16
CA ARG A 49 9.25 -12.08 -8.55
C ARG A 49 8.29 -11.45 -9.57
N VAL A 50 8.77 -11.17 -10.78
CA VAL A 50 7.94 -10.65 -11.87
C VAL A 50 6.97 -11.74 -12.38
N ALA A 51 7.41 -13.01 -12.39
CA ALA A 51 6.57 -14.13 -12.83
C ALA A 51 5.36 -14.36 -11.90
N SER A 52 5.53 -14.26 -10.58
CA SER A 52 4.42 -14.41 -9.63
C SER A 52 3.43 -13.25 -9.70
N THR A 53 3.91 -12.03 -9.91
CA THR A 53 3.07 -10.82 -10.02
C THR A 53 2.17 -10.85 -11.27
N ALA A 54 2.66 -11.41 -12.38
CA ALA A 54 1.86 -11.58 -13.61
C ALA A 54 0.67 -12.54 -13.41
N GLN A 55 0.84 -13.56 -12.56
CA GLN A 55 -0.18 -14.55 -12.26
C GLN A 55 -1.32 -13.97 -11.41
N ASP A 56 -0.99 -13.08 -10.47
CA ASP A 56 -1.96 -12.36 -9.65
C ASP A 56 -2.78 -11.36 -10.47
N LEU A 57 -2.14 -10.64 -11.41
CA LEU A 57 -2.80 -9.69 -12.31
C LEU A 57 -3.79 -10.36 -13.26
N ARG A 58 -3.48 -11.58 -13.74
CA ARG A 58 -4.39 -12.36 -14.60
C ARG A 58 -5.66 -12.78 -13.84
N SER A 59 -5.53 -13.15 -12.57
CA SER A 59 -6.67 -13.50 -11.71
C SER A 59 -7.60 -12.32 -11.45
N VAL A 60 -7.05 -11.11 -11.28
CA VAL A 60 -7.83 -9.87 -11.12
C VAL A 60 -8.58 -9.51 -12.41
N GLY A 61 -7.95 -9.69 -13.58
CA GLY A 61 -8.57 -9.41 -14.87
C GLY A 61 -9.81 -10.29 -15.17
N GLU A 62 -9.74 -11.58 -14.83
CA GLU A 62 -10.90 -12.49 -14.96
C GLU A 62 -12.07 -12.05 -14.08
N GLU A 63 -11.78 -11.57 -12.87
CA GLU A 63 -12.80 -11.16 -11.92
C GLU A 63 -13.48 -9.83 -12.29
N LEU A 64 -12.75 -8.91 -12.92
CA LEU A 64 -13.32 -7.65 -13.42
C LEU A 64 -14.21 -7.86 -14.65
N ARG A 65 -13.90 -8.84 -15.50
CA ARG A 65 -14.70 -9.17 -16.70
C ARG A 65 -16.05 -9.80 -16.33
N LYS A 66 -16.12 -10.54 -15.22
CA LYS A 66 -17.40 -11.05 -14.67
C LYS A 66 -18.33 -9.94 -14.16
N GLN A 67 -17.83 -8.73 -13.90
CA GLN A 67 -18.60 -7.63 -13.30
C GLN A 67 -19.26 -6.67 -14.32
N GLY A 68 -19.21 -6.93 -15.63
CA GLY A 68 -20.09 -6.30 -16.63
C GLY A 68 -19.98 -4.77 -16.78
N LYS A 69 -18.76 -4.21 -16.78
CA LYS A 69 -18.52 -2.75 -16.81
C LYS A 69 -18.20 -2.22 -18.24
N ASP A 70 -19.21 -1.88 -19.03
CA ASP A 70 -19.08 -1.44 -20.44
C ASP A 70 -18.50 -0.02 -20.65
N ALA A 71 -18.75 0.94 -19.75
CA ALA A 71 -18.16 2.27 -19.86
C ALA A 71 -16.64 2.28 -19.61
N PRO A 72 -16.12 1.53 -18.62
CA PRO A 72 -14.69 1.24 -18.50
C PRO A 72 -14.12 0.47 -19.69
N ALA A 73 -14.89 -0.36 -20.38
CA ALA A 73 -14.42 -1.08 -21.56
C ALA A 73 -14.00 -0.13 -22.69
N LYS A 74 -14.83 0.88 -23.00
CA LYS A 74 -14.47 1.91 -23.99
C LYS A 74 -13.25 2.74 -23.60
N LEU A 75 -13.05 2.96 -22.31
CA LEU A 75 -11.86 3.64 -21.80
C LEU A 75 -10.62 2.73 -21.89
N ALA A 76 -10.79 1.44 -21.63
CA ALA A 76 -9.75 0.43 -21.79
C ALA A 76 -9.34 0.27 -23.26
N ASP A 77 -10.28 0.29 -24.21
CA ASP A 77 -9.99 0.23 -25.64
C ASP A 77 -9.13 1.44 -26.08
N ARG A 78 -9.49 2.65 -25.66
CA ARG A 78 -8.67 3.85 -25.92
C ARG A 78 -7.29 3.78 -25.29
N ALA A 79 -7.20 3.22 -24.08
CA ALA A 79 -5.92 3.02 -23.42
C ALA A 79 -5.06 1.97 -24.15
N ALA A 80 -5.68 0.91 -24.68
CA ALA A 80 -5.01 -0.12 -25.47
C ALA A 80 -4.46 0.45 -26.78
N GLU A 81 -5.25 1.21 -27.54
CA GLU A 81 -4.78 1.89 -28.75
C GLU A 81 -3.60 2.84 -28.50
N GLN A 82 -3.63 3.55 -27.36
CA GLN A 82 -2.53 4.44 -26.98
C GLN A 82 -1.30 3.64 -26.56
N THR A 83 -1.48 2.52 -25.88
CA THR A 83 -0.40 1.63 -25.44
C THR A 83 0.26 0.94 -26.63
N GLU A 84 -0.51 0.54 -27.65
CA GLU A 84 0.02 -0.03 -28.89
C GLU A 84 0.86 0.97 -29.68
N ARG A 85 0.44 2.24 -29.72
CA ARG A 85 1.24 3.33 -30.31
C ARG A 85 2.54 3.57 -29.54
N VAL A 86 2.49 3.53 -28.20
CA VAL A 86 3.70 3.65 -27.38
C VAL A 86 4.62 2.44 -27.57
N GLY A 87 4.07 1.23 -27.65
CA GLY A 87 4.83 -0.01 -27.84
C GLY A 87 5.49 -0.10 -29.21
N SER A 88 4.79 0.29 -30.28
CA SER A 88 5.38 0.40 -31.62
C SER A 88 6.48 1.46 -31.67
N TYR A 89 6.25 2.64 -31.09
CA TYR A 89 7.28 3.67 -31.00
C TYR A 89 8.53 3.21 -30.24
N LEU A 90 8.34 2.48 -29.13
CA LEU A 90 9.43 1.95 -28.31
C LEU A 90 10.24 0.88 -29.08
N LYS A 91 9.55 0.04 -29.86
CA LYS A 91 10.17 -0.97 -30.73
C LYS A 91 11.01 -0.34 -31.84
N ASP A 92 10.52 0.75 -32.44
CA ASP A 92 11.13 1.33 -33.63
C ASP A 92 12.26 2.33 -33.31
N ASN A 93 12.18 3.05 -32.17
CA ASN A 93 13.13 4.13 -31.83
C ASN A 93 14.10 3.77 -30.71
N GLY A 94 13.83 2.72 -29.93
CA GLY A 94 14.67 2.34 -28.80
C GLY A 94 14.61 3.31 -27.61
N PRO A 95 15.23 2.95 -26.47
CA PRO A 95 15.09 3.66 -25.21
C PRO A 95 15.78 5.02 -25.17
N ASP A 96 16.94 5.18 -25.85
CA ASP A 96 17.71 6.43 -25.83
C ASP A 96 16.94 7.58 -26.48
N LYS A 97 16.34 7.32 -27.65
CA LYS A 97 15.47 8.27 -28.35
C LYS A 97 14.23 8.61 -27.53
N MET A 98 13.61 7.63 -26.87
CA MET A 98 12.46 7.88 -26.01
C MET A 98 12.79 8.81 -24.84
N LEU A 99 13.97 8.67 -24.23
CA LEU A 99 14.40 9.57 -23.18
C LEU A 99 14.54 11.00 -23.70
N GLU A 100 15.16 11.15 -24.87
CA GLU A 100 15.36 12.43 -25.53
C GLU A 100 14.03 13.11 -25.89
N ASP A 101 13.06 12.35 -26.41
CA ASP A 101 11.72 12.87 -26.74
C ASP A 101 10.92 13.27 -25.50
N VAL A 102 11.05 12.52 -24.40
CA VAL A 102 10.41 12.87 -23.12
C VAL A 102 11.03 14.15 -22.55
N GLU A 103 12.35 14.31 -22.66
CA GLU A 103 13.04 15.53 -22.25
C GLU A 103 12.57 16.73 -23.09
N ASP A 104 12.51 16.58 -24.42
CA ASP A 104 12.04 17.63 -25.31
C ASP A 104 10.57 17.97 -25.09
N PHE A 105 9.70 16.98 -24.88
CA PHE A 105 8.30 17.21 -24.53
C PHE A 105 8.17 17.96 -23.19
N GLY A 106 8.99 17.60 -22.21
CA GLY A 106 9.02 18.26 -20.91
C GLY A 106 9.44 19.73 -21.00
N ARG A 107 10.43 20.02 -21.84
CA ARG A 107 10.88 21.40 -22.13
C ARG A 107 9.83 22.21 -22.88
N GLN A 108 9.12 21.61 -23.82
CA GLN A 108 8.07 22.29 -24.61
C GLN A 108 6.77 22.51 -23.82
N ARG A 109 6.46 21.64 -22.86
CA ARG A 109 5.20 21.68 -22.09
C ARG A 109 5.45 21.52 -20.59
N PRO A 110 6.04 22.53 -19.92
CA PRO A 110 6.36 22.45 -18.49
C PRO A 110 5.11 22.20 -17.62
N TRP A 111 3.95 22.74 -18.01
CA TRP A 111 2.69 22.51 -17.29
C TRP A 111 2.25 21.03 -17.29
N ALA A 112 2.54 20.29 -18.37
CA ALA A 112 2.16 18.89 -18.49
C ALA A 112 3.01 18.02 -17.56
N VAL A 113 4.30 18.36 -17.42
CA VAL A 113 5.21 17.71 -16.47
C VAL A 113 4.73 17.94 -15.04
N LEU A 114 4.32 19.16 -14.69
CA LEU A 114 3.78 19.46 -13.36
C LEU A 114 2.50 18.66 -13.07
N ALA A 115 1.54 18.67 -14.00
CA ALA A 115 0.29 17.92 -13.86
C ALA A 115 0.54 16.40 -13.75
N GLY A 116 1.41 15.86 -14.60
CA GLY A 116 1.81 14.45 -14.57
C GLY A 116 2.52 14.09 -13.27
N GLY A 117 3.46 14.91 -12.80
CA GLY A 117 4.19 14.73 -11.56
C GLY A 117 3.26 14.69 -10.34
N VAL A 118 2.25 15.58 -10.28
CA VAL A 118 1.22 15.54 -9.22
C VAL A 118 0.42 14.25 -9.28
N ALA A 119 -0.04 13.84 -10.47
CA ALA A 119 -0.80 12.60 -10.63
C ALA A 119 0.00 11.38 -10.16
N VAL A 120 1.25 11.25 -10.62
CA VAL A 120 2.18 10.19 -10.21
C VAL A 120 2.45 10.24 -8.71
N GLY A 121 2.68 11.44 -8.15
CA GLY A 121 2.91 11.64 -6.72
C GLY A 121 1.74 11.19 -5.86
N VAL A 122 0.50 11.47 -6.26
CA VAL A 122 -0.71 11.03 -5.54
C VAL A 122 -0.83 9.50 -5.57
N VAL A 123 -0.59 8.87 -6.72
CA VAL A 123 -0.61 7.41 -6.86
C VAL A 123 0.48 6.78 -6.00
N ALA A 124 1.70 7.30 -6.06
CA ALA A 124 2.82 6.85 -5.24
C ALA A 124 2.54 7.00 -3.74
N ALA A 125 1.99 8.14 -3.31
CA ALA A 125 1.61 8.37 -1.92
C ALA A 125 0.53 7.39 -1.45
N ARG A 126 -0.46 7.08 -2.31
CA ARG A 126 -1.49 6.07 -2.03
C ARG A 126 -0.88 4.68 -1.88
N PHE A 127 0.02 4.30 -2.77
CA PHE A 127 0.72 3.02 -2.70
C PHE A 127 1.56 2.89 -1.42
N LEU A 128 2.35 3.92 -1.11
CA LEU A 128 3.18 3.93 0.11
C LEU A 128 2.31 3.88 1.38
N LYS A 129 1.18 4.59 1.40
CA LYS A 129 0.21 4.55 2.51
C LYS A 129 -0.48 3.19 2.65
N ALA A 130 -0.81 2.53 1.54
CA ALA A 130 -1.37 1.18 1.54
C ALA A 130 -0.35 0.14 2.03
N SER A 131 0.89 0.23 1.55
CA SER A 131 1.99 -0.64 1.98
C SER A 131 2.28 -0.52 3.49
N SER A 132 2.22 0.71 4.02
CA SER A 132 2.44 0.95 5.45
C SER A 132 1.35 0.33 6.35
N ARG A 133 0.08 0.33 5.92
CA ARG A 133 -1.02 -0.30 6.68
C ARG A 133 -0.86 -1.82 6.81
N ASN A 134 -0.25 -2.48 5.83
CA ASN A 134 -0.02 -3.93 5.88
C ASN A 134 1.00 -4.32 6.96
N ARG A 135 1.96 -3.44 7.30
CA ARG A 135 2.94 -3.68 8.39
C ARG A 135 2.36 -3.52 9.79
N TYR A 136 1.33 -2.68 9.97
CA TYR A 136 0.67 -2.53 11.28
C TYR A 136 -0.23 -3.73 11.63
N GLN A 137 -0.86 -4.37 10.64
CA GLN A 137 -1.65 -5.58 10.89
C GLN A 137 -0.79 -6.81 11.26
N GLN A 138 0.42 -6.92 10.69
CA GLN A 138 1.34 -8.03 11.03
C GLN A 138 1.89 -7.94 12.47
N ARG A 139 2.00 -6.73 13.05
CA ARG A 139 2.51 -6.54 14.42
C ARG A 139 1.42 -6.61 15.50
N SER A 140 0.15 -6.40 15.16
CA SER A 140 -0.98 -6.63 16.08
C SER A 140 -1.49 -8.08 16.11
N GLY A 141 -1.12 -8.93 15.14
CA GLY A 141 -1.38 -10.37 15.17
C GLY A 141 -0.37 -11.19 15.99
N SER A 142 0.79 -10.61 16.32
CA SER A 142 1.85 -11.27 17.11
C SER A 142 1.86 -10.80 18.58
N GLN A 143 0.69 -10.69 19.20
CA GLN A 143 0.55 -10.59 20.67
C GLN A 143 -0.42 -11.64 21.26
N ASN A 144 -1.00 -12.53 20.44
CA ASN A 144 -1.84 -13.64 20.91
C ASN A 144 -1.11 -15.00 20.97
N GLY A 145 0.22 -14.99 20.83
CA GLY A 145 1.07 -16.19 20.80
C GLY A 145 2.09 -16.29 21.92
N ALA A 146 2.04 -15.42 22.94
CA ALA A 146 2.80 -15.64 24.17
C ALA A 146 2.11 -16.76 24.96
N GLN A 147 2.39 -17.99 24.55
CA GLN A 147 2.31 -19.15 25.44
C GLN A 147 3.11 -18.78 26.69
N LEU A 148 2.37 -18.45 27.75
CA LEU A 148 2.89 -18.43 29.11
C LEU A 148 3.62 -19.76 29.32
N PRO A 149 4.85 -19.78 29.87
CA PRO A 149 5.46 -21.03 30.28
C PRO A 149 4.50 -21.67 31.27
N ARG A 150 4.00 -22.85 30.91
CA ARG A 150 3.23 -23.73 31.77
C ARG A 150 4.11 -23.99 32.99
N ARG A 151 3.89 -23.22 34.05
CA ARG A 151 4.52 -23.41 35.37
C ARG A 151 4.19 -24.84 35.76
N SER A 152 5.20 -25.70 35.77
CA SER A 152 5.12 -27.02 36.36
C SER A 152 4.46 -26.88 37.73
N ALA A 153 3.42 -27.67 37.94
CA ALA A 153 2.71 -27.76 39.19
C ALA A 153 3.72 -27.92 40.33
N VAL A 154 3.82 -26.90 41.19
CA VAL A 154 4.16 -27.16 42.58
C VAL A 154 2.87 -27.67 43.19
N GLU A 155 2.88 -28.96 43.45
CA GLU A 155 1.88 -29.71 44.19
C GLU A 155 1.42 -28.91 45.41
N PRO A 156 0.13 -28.50 45.51
CA PRO A 156 -0.36 -27.89 46.73
C PRO A 156 -0.40 -28.97 47.81
N VAL A 157 0.47 -28.84 48.82
CA VAL A 157 0.37 -29.67 50.03
C VAL A 157 -1.05 -29.55 50.56
N ALA A 158 -1.73 -30.68 50.70
CA ALA A 158 -3.11 -30.75 51.10
C ALA A 158 -3.30 -30.10 52.48
N THR A 159 -4.05 -28.99 52.52
CA THR A 159 -4.64 -28.51 53.76
C THR A 159 -6.07 -29.05 53.80
N PRO A 160 -6.48 -29.83 54.82
CA PRO A 160 -7.82 -30.41 54.85
C PRO A 160 -8.89 -29.31 54.92
N PRO A 161 -9.99 -29.42 54.15
CA PRO A 161 -11.10 -28.47 54.25
C PRO A 161 -11.87 -28.66 55.57
N PRO A 162 -12.46 -27.59 56.14
CA PRO A 162 -13.37 -27.72 57.28
C PRO A 162 -14.63 -28.52 56.89
N PRO A 163 -15.27 -29.24 57.83
CA PRO A 163 -16.46 -30.02 57.54
C PRO A 163 -17.58 -29.11 57.05
N THR A 164 -17.97 -29.26 55.79
CA THR A 164 -19.14 -28.58 55.22
C THR A 164 -20.36 -29.43 55.55
N THR A 165 -21.26 -28.90 56.37
CA THR A 165 -22.59 -29.45 56.65
C THR A 165 -23.37 -29.58 55.34
N GLN A 166 -23.72 -30.82 54.97
CA GLN A 166 -24.52 -31.09 53.77
C GLN A 166 -25.95 -30.55 53.97
N PRO A 167 -26.50 -29.77 53.03
CA PRO A 167 -27.92 -29.45 53.04
C PRO A 167 -28.73 -30.72 52.72
N VAL A 168 -29.72 -31.02 53.56
CA VAL A 168 -30.62 -32.16 53.38
C VAL A 168 -31.59 -31.87 52.23
N THR A 169 -31.69 -32.79 51.27
CA THR A 169 -32.64 -32.71 50.16
C THR A 169 -34.04 -33.09 50.66
N PRO A 170 -35.08 -32.25 50.53
CA PRO A 170 -36.44 -32.67 50.80
C PRO A 170 -36.95 -33.62 49.70
N ALA A 171 -37.62 -34.69 50.12
CA ALA A 171 -38.19 -35.74 49.29
C ALA A 171 -39.35 -35.24 48.39
N PRO A 172 -39.59 -35.85 47.21
CA PRO A 172 -40.66 -35.42 46.31
C PRO A 172 -42.05 -35.77 46.87
N ALA A 173 -42.94 -34.78 46.88
CA ALA A 173 -44.35 -34.96 47.22
C ALA A 173 -45.08 -35.73 46.11
N THR A 174 -45.83 -36.77 46.48
CA THR A 174 -46.72 -37.52 45.59
C THR A 174 -47.97 -36.69 45.23
N PRO A 175 -48.47 -36.76 43.98
CA PRO A 175 -49.74 -36.13 43.63
C PRO A 175 -50.90 -36.96 44.19
N VAL A 176 -51.74 -36.33 45.01
CA VAL A 176 -53.02 -36.89 45.48
C VAL A 176 -54.07 -36.72 44.39
N MET A 177 -54.64 -37.86 43.98
CA MET A 177 -55.79 -37.99 43.11
C MET A 177 -57.05 -38.09 43.99
N THR A 178 -58.08 -37.29 43.70
CA THR A 178 -59.43 -37.46 44.29
C THR A 178 -60.51 -36.91 43.33
N PRO A 179 -61.74 -37.44 43.40
CA PRO A 179 -62.63 -37.71 42.25
C PRO A 179 -63.41 -36.52 41.68
#